data_AF-A0A1G7KYJ4-F1
#
_entry.id   AF-A0A1G7KYJ4-F1
#
_cell.length_a   1.000
_cell.length_b   1.000
_cell.length_c   1.000
_cell.angle_alpha   90.00
_cell.angle_beta   90.00
_cell.angle_gamma   90.00
#
_symmetry.space_group_name_H-M   'P 1'
#
loop_
_entity.id
_entity.type
_entity.pdbx_description
1 polymer ?
#
loop_
_entity_poly.entity_id
_entity_poly.type
_entity_poly.pdbx_seq_one_letter_code
_entity_poly.pdbx_strand_id
1 'polypeptide(L)'
;MKVFFFTAILYTSQGYSARPAYVAGFLLWYLAAHLLARMANFFLEEAYLGTLGRLLASPHSPAALVVALSLAELSMALPWVAALAVYARLSGVSLAGLGPEALAASLLALTGVWGLGLSLLAASLRYKQVGSFTEMLTFYLLLFPPFGYSMHTPLTSQRKRGRLVSCGKTPDAPF
;
A
#
# COMPACT_ATOMS: atom_id res chain seq x y z
N MET A 1 -14.04 -8.37 -0.81
CA MET A 1 -13.96 -6.97 -1.30
C MET A 1 -12.57 -6.56 -1.79
N LYS A 2 -11.47 -6.85 -1.06
CA LYS A 2 -10.10 -6.43 -1.45
C LYS A 2 -9.61 -6.95 -2.81
N VAL A 3 -9.94 -8.20 -3.18
CA VAL A 3 -9.59 -8.78 -4.48
C VAL A 3 -10.26 -8.03 -5.64
N PHE A 4 -11.50 -7.56 -5.47
CA PHE A 4 -12.20 -6.78 -6.49
C PHE A 4 -11.48 -5.45 -6.78
N PHE A 5 -11.03 -4.73 -5.75
CA PHE A 5 -10.22 -3.52 -5.93
C PHE A 5 -8.88 -3.82 -6.59
N PHE A 6 -8.23 -4.93 -6.24
CA PHE A 6 -6.98 -5.32 -6.87
C PHE A 6 -7.16 -5.64 -8.36
N THR A 7 -8.18 -6.42 -8.71
CA THR A 7 -8.57 -6.69 -10.09
C THR A 7 -8.90 -5.40 -10.83
N ALA A 8 -9.67 -4.48 -10.21
CA ALA A 8 -9.96 -3.17 -10.80
C ALA A 8 -8.68 -2.40 -11.10
N ILE A 9 -7.69 -2.36 -10.19
CA ILE A 9 -6.40 -1.70 -10.42
C ILE A 9 -5.61 -2.39 -11.55
N LEU A 10 -5.60 -3.73 -11.61
CA LEU A 10 -4.91 -4.48 -12.66
C LEU A 10 -5.45 -4.15 -14.06
N TYR A 11 -6.77 -4.00 -14.20
CA TYR A 11 -7.42 -3.82 -15.50
C TYR A 11 -7.73 -2.35 -15.86
N THR A 12 -7.81 -1.44 -14.89
CA THR A 12 -8.12 -0.02 -15.15
C THR A 12 -6.90 0.92 -15.08
N SER A 13 -5.74 0.44 -14.61
CA SER A 13 -4.52 1.26 -14.58
C SER A 13 -4.12 1.75 -15.98
N GLN A 14 -4.16 3.07 -16.14
CA GLN A 14 -3.84 3.79 -17.36
C GLN A 14 -2.33 3.65 -17.67
N GLY A 15 -2.00 3.08 -18.83
CA GLY A 15 -0.63 2.94 -19.32
C GLY A 15 0.10 1.69 -18.84
N TYR A 16 0.60 0.89 -19.78
CA TYR A 16 1.31 -0.38 -19.53
C TYR A 16 2.55 -0.20 -18.64
N SER A 17 3.22 0.95 -18.73
CA SER A 17 4.46 1.24 -18.00
C SER A 17 4.27 1.58 -16.51
N ALA A 18 3.11 2.08 -16.10
CA ALA A 18 2.86 2.48 -14.71
C ALA A 18 2.21 1.36 -13.87
N ARG A 19 1.70 0.29 -14.50
CA ARG A 19 1.00 -0.82 -13.84
C ARG A 19 1.79 -1.45 -12.67
N PRO A 20 3.12 -1.69 -12.77
CA PRO A 20 3.88 -2.27 -11.66
C PRO A 20 3.86 -1.41 -10.39
N ALA A 21 3.91 -0.08 -10.53
CA ALA A 21 3.89 0.85 -9.42
C ALA A 21 2.51 0.87 -8.71
N TYR A 22 1.42 0.80 -9.47
CA TYR A 22 0.07 0.68 -8.90
C TYR A 22 -0.13 -0.63 -8.14
N VAL A 23 0.36 -1.74 -8.69
CA VAL A 23 0.31 -3.05 -8.02
C VAL A 23 1.13 -3.01 -6.74
N ALA A 24 2.37 -2.50 -6.77
CA ALA A 24 3.20 -2.38 -5.58
C ALA A 24 2.57 -1.47 -4.51
N GLY A 25 2.00 -0.34 -4.93
CA GLY A 25 1.26 0.56 -4.04
C GLY A 25 0.05 -0.13 -3.40
N PHE A 26 -0.68 -0.95 -4.14
CA PHE A 26 -1.78 -1.73 -3.58
C PHE A 26 -1.31 -2.79 -2.59
N LEU A 27 -0.21 -3.50 -2.89
CA LEU A 27 0.34 -4.50 -1.96
C LEU A 27 0.78 -3.85 -0.65
N LEU A 28 1.45 -2.68 -0.75
CA LEU A 28 1.84 -1.89 0.41
C LEU A 28 0.61 -1.41 1.20
N TRP A 29 -0.40 -0.88 0.51
CA TRP A 29 -1.66 -0.48 1.12
C TRP A 29 -2.36 -1.65 1.80
N TYR A 30 -2.42 -2.83 1.17
CA TYR A 30 -3.05 -4.02 1.73
C TYR A 30 -2.40 -4.41 3.04
N LEU A 31 -1.07 -4.41 3.08
CA LEU A 31 -0.29 -4.72 4.27
C LEU A 31 -0.53 -3.67 5.37
N ALA A 32 -0.50 -2.39 5.00
CA ALA A 32 -0.76 -1.30 5.92
C ALA A 32 -2.18 -1.34 6.52
N ALA A 33 -3.18 -1.53 5.66
CA ALA A 33 -4.58 -1.70 6.03
C ALA A 33 -4.78 -2.85 7.01
N HIS A 34 -4.12 -3.98 6.76
CA HIS A 34 -4.20 -5.15 7.63
C HIS A 34 -3.59 -4.86 9.00
N LEU A 35 -2.37 -4.33 9.04
CA LEU A 35 -1.69 -4.00 10.29
C LEU A 35 -2.47 -2.97 11.12
N LEU A 36 -2.93 -1.89 10.51
CA LEU A 36 -3.71 -0.86 11.20
C LEU A 36 -5.00 -1.45 11.78
N ALA A 37 -5.77 -2.19 10.98
CA ALA A 37 -7.03 -2.78 11.43
C ALA A 37 -6.84 -3.77 12.58
N ARG A 38 -5.79 -4.60 12.54
CA ARG A 38 -5.50 -5.55 13.62
C ARG A 38 -5.04 -4.84 14.89
N MET A 39 -4.12 -3.88 14.78
CA MET A 39 -3.66 -3.11 15.93
C MET A 39 -4.77 -2.27 16.56
N ALA A 40 -5.66 -1.67 15.76
CA ALA A 40 -6.77 -0.87 16.26
C ALA A 40 -7.81 -1.70 17.03
N ASN A 41 -8.06 -2.94 16.60
CA ASN A 41 -9.12 -3.79 17.16
C ASN A 41 -8.62 -4.81 18.19
N PHE A 42 -7.31 -5.05 18.30
CA PHE A 42 -6.76 -6.12 19.14
C PHE A 42 -7.28 -6.11 20.58
N PHE A 43 -7.10 -5.00 21.32
CA PHE A 43 -7.56 -4.94 22.71
C PHE A 43 -9.08 -5.01 22.85
N LEU A 44 -9.80 -4.55 21.85
CA LEU A 44 -11.25 -4.61 21.82
C LEU A 44 -11.70 -6.07 21.63
N GLU A 45 -11.10 -6.81 20.70
CA GLU A 45 -11.33 -8.25 20.51
C GLU A 45 -10.97 -9.06 21.76
N GLU A 46 -9.80 -8.82 22.36
CA GLU A 46 -9.38 -9.49 23.61
C GLU A 46 -10.27 -9.13 24.80
N ALA A 47 -10.83 -7.91 24.84
CA ALA A 47 -11.81 -7.52 25.85
C ALA A 47 -13.12 -8.28 25.68
N TYR A 48 -13.59 -8.44 24.43
CA TYR A 48 -14.78 -9.23 24.12
C TYR A 48 -14.61 -10.72 24.45
N LEU A 49 -13.41 -11.26 24.26
CA LEU A 49 -13.08 -12.65 24.61
C LEU A 49 -12.82 -12.85 26.12
N GLY A 50 -12.77 -11.78 26.91
CA GLY A 50 -12.49 -11.83 28.36
C GLY A 50 -11.03 -12.18 28.70
N THR A 51 -10.14 -12.18 27.71
CA THR A 51 -8.73 -12.53 27.83
C THR A 51 -7.82 -11.33 28.08
N LEU A 52 -8.31 -10.11 27.84
CA LEU A 52 -7.55 -8.87 28.03
C LEU A 52 -6.94 -8.73 29.44
N GLY A 53 -7.70 -9.07 30.50
CA GLY A 53 -7.20 -9.00 31.86
C GLY A 53 -6.02 -9.94 32.12
N ARG A 54 -6.04 -11.14 31.53
CA ARG A 54 -4.93 -12.10 31.61
C ARG A 54 -3.72 -11.62 30.81
N LEU A 55 -3.97 -11.00 29.66
CA LEU A 55 -2.95 -10.45 28.79
C LEU A 55 -2.21 -9.28 29.46
N LEU A 56 -2.93 -8.40 30.15
CA LEU A 56 -2.35 -7.28 30.91
C LEU A 56 -1.68 -7.72 32.22
N ALA A 57 -2.15 -8.82 32.83
CA ALA A 57 -1.52 -9.41 34.01
C ALA A 57 -0.32 -10.32 33.67
N SER A 58 0.03 -10.44 32.39
CA SER A 58 1.18 -11.20 31.92
C SER A 58 2.48 -10.68 32.55
N PRO A 59 3.44 -11.55 32.88
CA PRO A 59 4.76 -11.14 33.36
C PRO A 59 5.62 -10.49 32.26
N HIS A 60 5.15 -10.46 31.01
CA HIS A 60 5.89 -9.91 29.89
C HIS A 60 5.72 -8.38 29.82
N SER A 61 6.79 -7.68 29.41
CA SER A 61 6.69 -6.24 29.19
C SER A 61 5.65 -5.92 28.11
N PRO A 62 4.87 -4.83 28.26
CA PRO A 62 3.86 -4.44 27.27
C PRO A 62 4.48 -4.16 25.90
N ALA A 63 5.72 -3.63 25.86
CA ALA A 63 6.45 -3.43 24.61
C ALA A 63 6.75 -4.76 23.89
N ALA A 64 7.19 -5.79 24.62
CA ALA A 64 7.46 -7.10 24.03
C ALA A 64 6.19 -7.74 23.46
N LEU A 65 5.05 -7.57 24.15
CA LEU A 65 3.77 -8.09 23.68
C LEU A 65 3.33 -7.43 22.37
N VAL A 66 3.51 -6.11 22.26
CA VAL A 66 3.18 -5.35 21.06
C VAL A 66 4.08 -5.72 19.88
N VAL A 67 5.37 -5.93 20.11
CA VAL A 67 6.30 -6.42 19.08
C VAL A 67 5.91 -7.82 18.62
N ALA A 68 5.64 -8.73 19.55
CA ALA A 68 5.22 -10.10 19.23
C ALA A 68 3.91 -10.12 18.43
N LEU A 69 2.93 -9.32 18.83
CA LEU A 69 1.68 -9.13 18.08
C LEU A 69 1.95 -8.64 16.66
N SER A 70 2.75 -7.59 16.53
CA SER A 70 3.06 -6.98 15.23
C SER A 70 3.72 -7.97 14.28
N LEU A 71 4.66 -8.77 14.78
CA LEU A 71 5.35 -9.80 14.01
C LEU A 71 4.40 -10.94 13.62
N ALA A 72 3.51 -11.35 14.54
CA ALA A 72 2.51 -12.37 14.26
C ALA A 72 1.53 -11.91 13.16
N GLU A 73 1.00 -10.70 13.27
CA GLU A 73 0.08 -10.14 12.26
C GLU A 73 0.77 -9.94 10.91
N LEU A 74 2.04 -9.48 10.92
CA LEU A 74 2.84 -9.41 9.70
C LEU A 74 2.99 -10.79 9.05
N SER A 75 3.31 -11.82 9.85
CA SER A 75 3.47 -13.19 9.36
C SER A 75 2.18 -13.75 8.74
N MET A 76 1.02 -13.39 9.28
CA MET A 76 -0.30 -13.80 8.75
C MET A 76 -0.69 -13.03 7.49
N ALA A 77 -0.22 -11.79 7.32
CA ALA A 77 -0.50 -10.97 6.15
C ALA A 77 0.36 -11.32 4.93
N LEU A 78 1.60 -11.79 5.14
CA LEU A 78 2.57 -12.08 4.07
C LEU A 78 2.06 -13.11 3.04
N PRO A 79 1.42 -14.23 3.42
CA PRO A 79 0.85 -15.17 2.45
C PRO A 79 -0.17 -14.52 1.50
N TRP A 80 -0.99 -13.59 2.00
CA TRP A 80 -1.96 -12.88 1.17
C TRP A 80 -1.29 -11.90 0.20
N VAL A 81 -0.28 -11.17 0.66
CA VAL A 81 0.52 -10.29 -0.19
C VAL A 81 1.23 -11.09 -1.28
N ALA A 82 1.80 -12.25 -0.92
CA ALA A 82 2.43 -13.16 -1.87
C ALA A 82 1.42 -13.70 -2.91
N ALA A 83 0.23 -14.11 -2.48
CA ALA A 83 -0.82 -14.57 -3.38
C ALA A 83 -1.27 -13.48 -4.37
N LEU A 84 -1.41 -12.23 -3.92
CA LEU A 84 -1.73 -11.09 -4.78
C LEU A 84 -0.60 -10.77 -5.76
N ALA A 85 0.67 -10.87 -5.32
CA ALA A 85 1.83 -10.70 -6.18
C ALA A 85 1.90 -11.79 -7.27
N VAL A 86 1.63 -13.05 -6.91
CA VAL A 86 1.52 -14.16 -7.88
C VAL A 86 0.38 -13.90 -8.86
N TYR A 87 -0.79 -13.48 -8.38
CA TYR A 87 -1.92 -13.15 -9.26
C TYR A 87 -1.58 -12.03 -10.25
N ALA A 88 -0.93 -10.95 -9.80
CA ALA A 88 -0.45 -9.89 -10.70
C ALA A 88 0.55 -10.42 -11.75
N ARG A 89 1.45 -11.32 -11.35
CA ARG A 89 2.41 -11.94 -12.27
C ARG A 89 1.71 -12.78 -13.34
N LEU A 90 0.71 -13.57 -12.96
CA LEU A 90 -0.13 -14.36 -13.86
C LEU A 90 -0.95 -13.47 -14.82
N SER A 91 -1.35 -12.27 -14.37
CA SER A 91 -1.99 -11.26 -15.21
C SER A 91 -1.02 -10.49 -16.13
N GLY A 92 0.27 -10.85 -16.15
CA GLY A 92 1.27 -10.25 -17.02
C GLY A 92 1.98 -9.02 -16.46
N VAL A 93 1.78 -8.67 -15.18
CA VAL A 93 2.47 -7.55 -14.53
C VAL A 93 3.70 -8.05 -13.78
N SER A 94 4.89 -7.57 -14.13
CA SER A 94 6.13 -7.89 -13.41
C SER A 94 6.52 -6.75 -12.47
N LEU A 95 6.78 -7.08 -11.21
CA LEU A 95 7.30 -6.14 -10.21
C LEU A 95 8.84 -6.00 -10.26
N ALA A 96 9.54 -6.83 -11.04
CA ALA A 96 11.00 -6.87 -11.09
C ALA A 96 11.65 -5.59 -11.65
N GLY A 97 10.87 -4.72 -12.30
CA GLY A 97 11.34 -3.42 -12.81
C GLY A 97 11.28 -2.29 -11.78
N LEU A 98 10.82 -2.56 -10.56
CA LEU A 98 10.85 -1.60 -9.46
C LEU A 98 12.27 -1.59 -8.88
N GLY A 99 12.95 -0.45 -8.94
CA GLY A 99 14.30 -0.32 -8.40
C GLY A 99 14.34 -0.39 -6.88
N PRO A 100 15.54 -0.46 -6.29
CA PRO A 100 15.73 -0.54 -4.83
C PRO A 100 15.10 0.65 -4.08
N GLU A 101 14.93 1.80 -4.73
CA GLU A 101 14.26 2.97 -4.19
C GLU A 101 12.79 2.69 -3.81
N ALA A 102 12.08 1.86 -4.59
CA ALA A 102 10.70 1.50 -4.30
C ALA A 102 10.61 0.60 -3.06
N LEU A 103 11.59 -0.28 -2.88
CA LEU A 103 11.70 -1.11 -1.67
C LEU A 103 11.99 -0.23 -0.44
N ALA A 104 12.96 0.68 -0.54
CA ALA A 104 13.29 1.60 0.56
C ALA A 104 12.10 2.48 0.95
N ALA A 105 11.37 3.04 -0.03
CA ALA A 105 10.16 3.82 0.20
C ALA A 105 9.06 2.97 0.86
N SER A 106 8.89 1.71 0.44
CA SER A 106 7.92 0.79 1.02
C SER A 106 8.25 0.46 2.48
N LEU A 107 9.52 0.20 2.80
CA LEU A 107 9.97 -0.04 4.17
C LEU A 107 9.75 1.19 5.05
N LEU A 108 10.10 2.38 4.56
CA LEU A 108 9.88 3.63 5.29
C LEU A 108 8.38 3.88 5.53
N ALA A 109 7.54 3.66 4.52
CA ALA A 109 6.09 3.74 4.67
C ALA A 109 5.56 2.75 5.73
N LEU A 110 6.07 1.51 5.75
CA LEU A 110 5.68 0.52 6.75
C LEU A 110 6.10 0.94 8.17
N THR A 111 7.26 1.56 8.36
CA THR A 111 7.65 2.09 9.68
C THR A 111 6.70 3.19 10.15
N GLY A 112 6.27 4.09 9.26
CA GLY A 112 5.27 5.12 9.57
C GLY A 112 3.90 4.53 9.92
N VAL A 113 3.45 3.55 9.14
CA VAL A 113 2.21 2.81 9.41
C VAL A 113 2.28 2.07 10.75
N TRP A 114 3.43 1.49 11.08
CA TRP A 114 3.63 0.82 12.36
C TRP A 114 3.50 1.80 13.54
N GLY A 115 4.13 2.98 13.45
CA GLY A 115 3.96 4.04 14.45
C GLY A 115 2.51 4.53 14.61
N LEU A 116 1.78 4.65 13.49
CA LEU A 116 0.34 4.96 13.51
C LEU A 116 -0.47 3.83 14.17
N GLY A 117 -0.17 2.58 13.85
CA GLY A 117 -0.82 1.40 14.44
C GLY A 117 -0.62 1.32 15.95
N LEU A 118 0.59 1.63 16.44
CA LEU A 118 0.88 1.73 17.88
C LEU A 118 0.05 2.82 18.56
N SER A 119 -0.10 3.97 17.90
CA SER A 119 -0.89 5.08 18.41
C SER A 119 -2.38 4.70 18.49
N LEU A 120 -2.90 3.99 17.49
CA LEU A 120 -4.28 3.48 17.48
C LEU A 120 -4.49 2.38 18.53
N LEU A 121 -3.52 1.47 18.70
CA LEU A 121 -3.54 0.43 19.73
C LEU A 121 -3.58 1.06 21.14
N ALA A 122 -2.79 2.10 21.38
CA ALA A 122 -2.84 2.83 22.65
C ALA A 122 -4.20 3.56 22.82
N ALA A 123 -4.72 4.16 21.75
CA ALA A 123 -6.01 4.84 21.78
C ALA A 123 -7.19 3.87 22.02
N SER A 124 -7.10 2.62 21.54
CA SER A 124 -8.20 1.63 21.64
C SER A 124 -8.47 1.18 23.09
N LEU A 125 -7.49 1.33 23.99
CA LEU A 125 -7.69 1.13 25.43
C LEU A 125 -8.70 2.12 26.03
N ARG A 126 -8.78 3.33 25.47
CA ARG A 126 -9.64 4.41 25.97
C ARG A 126 -10.90 4.58 25.14
N TYR A 127 -10.81 4.39 23.82
CA TYR A 127 -11.87 4.72 22.88
C TYR A 127 -12.35 3.48 22.12
N LYS A 128 -13.65 3.17 22.24
CA LYS A 128 -14.27 2.03 21.53
C LYS A 128 -14.42 2.25 20.02
N GLN A 129 -14.37 3.49 19.56
CA GLN A 129 -14.61 3.86 18.14
C GLN A 129 -13.35 3.79 17.26
N VAL A 130 -12.19 3.41 17.82
CA VAL A 130 -10.91 3.41 17.08
C VAL A 130 -10.93 2.47 15.89
N GLY A 131 -11.65 1.34 15.99
CA GLY A 131 -11.86 0.43 14.85
C GLY A 131 -12.50 1.12 13.65
N SER A 132 -13.62 1.83 13.85
CA SER A 132 -14.33 2.53 12.78
C SER A 132 -13.52 3.70 12.19
N PHE A 133 -12.80 4.43 13.04
CA PHE A 133 -11.86 5.46 12.57
C PHE A 133 -10.75 4.87 11.69
N THR A 134 -10.24 3.70 12.07
CA THR A 134 -9.18 3.01 11.33
C THR A 134 -9.64 2.54 9.96
N GLU A 135 -10.89 2.10 9.84
CA GLU A 135 -11.49 1.79 8.54
C GLU A 135 -11.53 3.02 7.63
N MET A 136 -12.02 4.16 8.14
CA MET A 136 -12.02 5.42 7.37
C MET A 136 -10.60 5.82 6.95
N LEU A 137 -9.64 5.80 7.87
CA LEU A 137 -8.24 6.10 7.60
C LEU A 137 -7.67 5.20 6.49
N THR A 138 -7.97 3.90 6.56
CA THR A 138 -7.52 2.92 5.57
C THR A 138 -8.12 3.18 4.19
N PHE A 139 -9.39 3.59 4.11
CA PHE A 139 -10.01 4.02 2.86
C PHE A 139 -9.35 5.27 2.28
N TYR A 140 -9.02 6.26 3.11
CA TYR A 140 -8.28 7.46 2.65
C TYR A 140 -6.88 7.10 2.13
N LEU A 141 -6.17 6.19 2.80
CA LEU A 141 -4.86 5.70 2.32
C LEU A 141 -4.96 4.96 0.98
N LEU A 142 -6.10 4.33 0.67
CA LEU A 142 -6.33 3.70 -0.64
C LEU A 142 -6.56 4.73 -1.74
N LEU A 143 -7.27 5.81 -1.42
CA LEU A 143 -7.71 6.83 -2.38
C LEU A 143 -6.59 7.79 -2.78
N PHE A 144 -5.59 7.98 -1.90
CA PHE A 144 -4.39 8.78 -2.15
C PHE A 144 -3.13 7.90 -2.23
N PRO A 145 -3.01 6.98 -3.19
CA PRO A 145 -1.75 6.27 -3.36
C PRO A 145 -0.69 7.27 -3.86
N PRO A 146 0.50 7.35 -3.24
CA PRO A 146 1.56 8.28 -3.65
C PRO A 146 2.08 8.00 -5.07
N PHE A 147 1.72 6.87 -5.67
CA PHE A 147 2.21 6.40 -6.97
C PHE A 147 1.40 6.94 -8.17
N GLY A 148 0.33 7.72 -7.94
CA GLY A 148 -0.50 8.32 -9.00
C GLY A 148 0.04 9.65 -9.56
N TYR A 149 1.01 10.28 -8.91
CA TYR A 149 1.61 11.51 -9.44
C TYR A 149 2.82 11.15 -10.28
N SER A 150 2.62 11.22 -11.60
CA SER A 150 3.69 11.27 -12.60
C SER A 150 4.55 12.53 -12.38
N MET A 151 5.38 12.54 -11.34
CA MET A 151 6.37 13.59 -11.06
C MET A 151 7.60 13.50 -11.98
N HIS A 152 7.45 12.94 -13.18
CA HIS A 152 8.40 13.08 -14.26
C HIS A 152 7.70 12.79 -15.59
N THR A 153 6.81 13.68 -16.01
CA THR A 153 6.80 14.02 -17.45
C THR A 153 7.83 15.12 -17.63
N PRO A 154 9.11 14.82 -17.95
CA PRO A 154 9.96 15.88 -18.44
C PRO A 154 9.29 16.40 -19.72
N LEU A 155 9.04 17.70 -19.77
CA LEU A 155 8.52 18.46 -20.92
C LEU A 155 9.35 18.28 -22.21
N THR A 156 10.40 17.46 -22.17
CA THR A 156 11.26 17.10 -23.30
C THR A 156 10.63 16.08 -24.25
N SER A 157 9.67 15.24 -23.81
CA SER A 157 9.03 14.24 -24.68
C SER A 157 8.02 14.85 -25.68
N GLN A 158 7.32 15.92 -25.29
CA GLN A 158 6.43 16.67 -26.19
C GLN A 158 7.21 17.49 -27.24
N ARG A 159 8.43 17.92 -26.92
CA ARG A 159 9.28 18.70 -27.85
C ARG A 159 9.83 17.86 -29.00
N LYS A 160 9.98 16.54 -28.84
CA LYS A 160 10.37 15.63 -29.93
C LYS A 160 9.22 15.33 -30.90
N ARG A 161 7.96 15.28 -30.42
CA ARG A 161 6.78 15.12 -31.31
C ARG A 161 6.49 16.37 -32.14
N GLY A 162 6.65 17.57 -31.57
CA GLY A 162 6.48 18.82 -32.33
C GLY A 162 7.57 19.06 -33.38
N ARG A 163 8.79 18.52 -33.18
CA ARG A 163 9.92 18.71 -34.11
C ARG A 163 9.93 17.68 -35.25
N LEU A 164 9.33 16.50 -35.07
CA LEU A 164 9.20 15.49 -36.13
C LEU A 164 8.07 15.80 -37.14
N VAL A 165 7.04 16.53 -36.74
CA VAL A 165 5.97 16.96 -37.67
C VAL A 165 6.41 18.13 -38.56
N SER A 166 7.46 18.86 -38.17
CA SER A 166 7.96 20.02 -38.95
C SER A 166 9.00 19.68 -40.02
N CYS A 167 9.53 18.45 -40.08
CA CYS A 167 10.52 18.04 -41.08
C CYS A 167 9.91 17.29 -42.29
N GLY A 168 8.58 17.22 -42.39
CA GLY A 168 7.87 16.51 -43.46
C GLY A 168 7.22 17.39 -44.52
N LYS A 169 7.70 18.62 -44.74
CA LYS A 169 7.29 19.45 -45.89
C LYS A 169 8.43 19.56 -46.89
N THR A 170 8.45 18.65 -47.85
CA THR A 170 9.12 18.82 -49.14
C THR A 170 8.51 20.04 -49.85
N PRO A 171 9.29 21.07 -50.24
CA PRO A 171 8.85 22.03 -51.23
C PRO A 171 8.96 21.40 -52.62
N ASP A 172 7.90 21.58 -53.40
CA ASP A 172 7.78 21.15 -54.80
C ASP A 172 8.91 21.69 -55.69
N ALA A 173 9.21 20.91 -56.73
CA ALA A 173 10.35 21.02 -57.65
C ALA A 173 10.45 22.34 -58.44
N PRO A 174 11.64 22.67 -59.00
CA PRO A 174 11.81 23.78 -59.93
C PRO A 174 11.71 23.33 -61.41
N PHE A 175 11.08 24.20 -62.20
CA PHE A 175 10.99 24.27 -63.68
C PHE A 175 10.21 23.18 -64.42
#